data_AF-X1LUV3-F1
#
_entry.id   AF-X1LUV3-F1
#
_cell.length_a   1.000
_cell.length_b   1.000
_cell.length_c   1.000
_cell.angle_alpha   90.00
_cell.angle_beta   90.00
_cell.angle_gamma   90.00
#
_symmetry.space_group_name_H-M   'P 1'
#
loop_
_entity.id
_entity.type
_entity.pdbx_description
1 polymer ?
#
loop_
_entity_poly.entity_id
_entity_poly.type
_entity_poly.pdbx_seq_one_letter_code
_entity_poly.pdbx_strand_id
1 'polypeptide(L)'
;STSDQMLKGKFQGKKKRDDLITEMVAAVDAAKALGVETVGVNAEDASRTDLDFLIKFGLAAKEHGADRLRYCDTLGYDNPFTIYETTRALAENTGMSIEIHCHSDLGMAVGNSIAGAKGAVDGGQDVYINTTINGVGERAGNADLVAVVLAITKSKSFAEKYQLGESYSVTEGKQGKDANSGMFNGMQSSGKIQLSFIQLSYYLGR
;
A
#
# COMPACT_ATOMS: atom_id res chain seq x y z
N SER A 1 9.57 -3.24 -8.98
CA SER A 1 9.96 -1.82 -8.90
C SER A 1 9.55 -1.09 -10.15
N THR A 2 9.16 0.18 -10.02
CA THR A 2 8.59 1.01 -11.10
C THR A 2 9.47 2.20 -11.51
N SER A 3 10.56 2.48 -10.77
CA SER A 3 11.43 3.63 -11.03
C SER A 3 12.51 3.35 -12.08
N ASP A 4 12.98 4.41 -12.75
CA ASP A 4 14.04 4.31 -13.74
C ASP A 4 15.40 3.95 -13.11
N GLN A 5 15.63 4.35 -11.86
CA GLN A 5 16.83 3.99 -11.10
C GLN A 5 16.89 2.47 -10.89
N MET A 6 15.74 1.84 -10.61
CA MET A 6 15.67 0.40 -10.41
C MET A 6 15.67 -0.38 -11.73
N LEU A 7 15.11 0.17 -12.81
CA LEU A 7 15.30 -0.35 -14.17
C LEU A 7 16.79 -0.41 -14.55
N LYS A 8 17.54 0.65 -14.24
CA LYS A 8 18.99 0.71 -14.51
C LYS A 8 19.80 -0.18 -13.56
N GLY A 9 19.56 -0.09 -12.26
CA GLY A 9 20.35 -0.77 -11.23
C GLY A 9 19.98 -2.24 -11.06
N LYS A 10 18.73 -2.51 -10.66
CA LYS A 10 18.24 -3.87 -10.34
C LYS A 10 18.07 -4.73 -11.60
N PHE A 11 17.50 -4.16 -12.65
CA PHE A 11 17.28 -4.88 -13.91
C PHE A 11 18.40 -4.70 -14.94
N GLN A 12 19.48 -3.96 -14.60
CA GLN A 12 20.64 -3.76 -15.47
C GLN A 12 20.28 -3.23 -16.87
N GLY A 13 19.18 -2.46 -16.98
CA GLY A 13 18.65 -1.95 -18.25
C GLY A 13 18.02 -3.01 -19.17
N LYS A 14 17.88 -4.25 -18.71
CA LYS A 14 17.28 -5.36 -19.49
C LYS A 14 15.76 -5.26 -19.58
N LYS A 15 15.13 -4.42 -18.77
CA LYS A 15 13.69 -4.19 -18.75
C LYS A 15 13.37 -2.72 -19.03
N LYS A 16 12.24 -2.50 -19.69
CA LYS A 16 11.60 -1.21 -19.91
C LYS A 16 10.30 -1.13 -19.12
N ARG A 17 9.75 0.08 -19.02
CA ARG A 17 8.48 0.35 -18.34
C ARG A 17 7.32 -0.54 -18.83
N ASP A 18 7.24 -0.80 -20.14
CA ASP A 18 6.19 -1.66 -20.70
C ASP A 18 6.40 -3.15 -20.35
N ASP A 19 7.65 -3.61 -20.21
CA ASP A 19 7.94 -4.97 -19.73
C ASP A 19 7.45 -5.14 -18.28
N LEU A 20 7.58 -4.10 -17.44
CA LEU A 20 7.08 -4.13 -16.06
C LEU A 20 5.56 -4.28 -15.99
N ILE A 21 4.84 -3.57 -16.85
CA ILE A 21 3.37 -3.70 -16.94
C ILE A 21 3.00 -5.10 -17.41
N THR A 22 3.66 -5.60 -18.45
CA THR A 22 3.41 -6.94 -19.01
C THR A 22 3.61 -8.04 -17.96
N GLU A 23 4.71 -7.99 -17.22
CA GLU A 23 4.99 -8.97 -16.17
C GLU A 23 4.04 -8.85 -14.98
N MET A 24 3.70 -7.63 -14.57
CA MET A 24 2.73 -7.41 -13.50
C MET A 24 1.36 -7.97 -13.89
N VAL A 25 0.88 -7.67 -15.10
CA VAL A 25 -0.38 -8.16 -15.63
C VAL A 25 -0.41 -9.69 -15.65
N ALA A 26 0.64 -10.33 -16.18
CA ALA A 26 0.73 -11.79 -16.21
C ALA A 26 0.67 -12.41 -14.81
N ALA A 27 1.24 -11.76 -13.80
CA ALA A 27 1.17 -12.21 -12.41
C ALA A 27 -0.24 -12.05 -11.81
N VAL A 28 -0.94 -10.94 -12.13
CA VAL A 28 -2.34 -10.73 -11.73
C VAL A 28 -3.25 -11.78 -12.35
N ASP A 29 -3.13 -12.01 -13.66
CA ASP A 29 -3.92 -13.01 -14.39
C ASP A 29 -3.72 -14.41 -13.81
N ALA A 30 -2.46 -14.79 -13.54
CA ALA A 30 -2.14 -16.06 -12.92
C ALA A 30 -2.78 -16.22 -11.54
N ALA A 31 -2.73 -15.18 -10.70
CA ALA A 31 -3.35 -15.20 -9.37
C ALA A 31 -4.88 -15.34 -9.46
N LYS A 32 -5.54 -14.60 -10.37
CA LYS A 32 -6.99 -14.70 -10.57
C LYS A 32 -7.40 -16.04 -11.16
N ALA A 33 -6.64 -16.61 -12.09
CA ALA A 33 -6.88 -17.94 -12.63
C ALA A 33 -6.78 -19.05 -11.56
N LEU A 34 -5.96 -18.86 -10.53
CA LEU A 34 -5.84 -19.75 -9.38
C LEU A 34 -6.93 -19.53 -8.31
N GLY A 35 -7.87 -18.61 -8.53
CA GLY A 35 -8.96 -18.32 -7.61
C GLY A 35 -8.55 -17.50 -6.38
N VAL A 36 -7.46 -16.74 -6.46
CA VAL A 36 -7.08 -15.80 -5.39
C VAL A 36 -8.14 -14.70 -5.28
N GLU A 37 -8.72 -14.54 -4.08
CA GLU A 37 -9.83 -13.62 -3.82
C GLU A 37 -9.43 -12.16 -4.08
N THR A 38 -8.35 -11.68 -3.46
CA THR A 38 -7.83 -10.32 -3.70
C THR A 38 -6.36 -10.28 -4.07
N VAL A 39 -6.03 -9.37 -4.99
CA VAL A 39 -4.69 -9.15 -5.53
C VAL A 39 -4.31 -7.69 -5.33
N GLY A 40 -3.21 -7.47 -4.61
CA GLY A 40 -2.57 -6.17 -4.51
C GLY A 40 -1.32 -6.12 -5.38
N VAL A 41 -1.18 -5.08 -6.20
CA VAL A 41 0.02 -4.88 -7.03
C VAL A 41 0.97 -3.89 -6.38
N ASN A 42 2.25 -4.24 -6.30
CA ASN A 42 3.25 -3.44 -5.61
C ASN A 42 4.06 -2.57 -6.58
N ALA A 43 3.81 -1.25 -6.55
CA ALA A 43 4.68 -0.27 -7.17
C ALA A 43 5.90 -0.01 -6.26
N GLU A 44 6.82 -0.97 -6.20
CA GLU A 44 8.10 -0.81 -5.48
C GLU A 44 8.85 0.43 -6.04
N ASP A 45 9.38 1.26 -5.14
CA ASP A 45 10.04 2.54 -5.44
C ASP A 45 9.13 3.61 -6.08
N ALA A 46 7.84 3.59 -5.73
CA ALA A 46 6.85 4.54 -6.26
C ALA A 46 7.19 5.99 -5.94
N SER A 47 7.78 6.31 -4.79
CA SER A 47 8.09 7.70 -4.43
C SER A 47 9.06 8.38 -5.41
N ARG A 48 9.90 7.61 -6.13
CA ARG A 48 10.80 8.09 -7.20
C ARG A 48 10.25 7.91 -8.62
N THR A 49 9.03 7.40 -8.74
CA THR A 49 8.42 7.09 -10.03
C THR A 49 7.51 8.23 -10.46
N ASP A 50 7.55 8.54 -11.75
CA ASP A 50 6.65 9.52 -12.35
C ASP A 50 5.16 9.11 -12.15
N LEU A 51 4.33 10.09 -11.76
CA LEU A 51 2.93 9.89 -11.45
C LEU A 51 2.15 9.35 -12.66
N ASP A 52 2.43 9.83 -13.87
CA ASP A 52 1.73 9.38 -15.08
C ASP A 52 1.96 7.89 -15.32
N PHE A 53 3.19 7.42 -15.10
CA PHE A 53 3.49 6.00 -15.18
C PHE A 53 2.86 5.18 -14.06
N LEU A 54 2.79 5.69 -12.83
CA LEU A 54 2.08 5.02 -11.74
C LEU A 54 0.58 4.88 -12.04
N ILE A 55 -0.04 5.91 -12.62
CA ILE A 55 -1.44 5.86 -13.08
C ILE A 55 -1.59 4.79 -14.18
N LYS A 56 -0.72 4.78 -15.20
CA LYS A 56 -0.71 3.76 -16.27
C LYS A 56 -0.59 2.34 -15.68
N PHE A 57 0.33 2.15 -14.75
CA PHE A 57 0.58 0.88 -14.08
C PHE A 57 -0.64 0.41 -13.28
N GLY A 58 -1.27 1.32 -12.52
CA GLY A 58 -2.49 1.04 -11.76
C GLY A 58 -3.68 0.69 -12.65
N LEU A 59 -3.93 1.46 -13.72
CA LEU A 59 -5.02 1.19 -14.65
C LEU A 59 -4.90 -0.17 -15.33
N ALA A 60 -3.69 -0.54 -15.77
CA ALA A 60 -3.44 -1.87 -16.33
C ALA A 60 -3.69 -2.99 -15.29
N ALA A 61 -3.26 -2.79 -14.04
CA ALA A 61 -3.52 -3.75 -12.97
C ALA A 61 -5.02 -3.92 -12.73
N LYS A 62 -5.77 -2.81 -12.69
CA LYS A 62 -7.22 -2.80 -12.50
C LYS A 62 -7.96 -3.55 -13.60
N GLU A 63 -7.57 -3.33 -14.86
CA GLU A 63 -8.16 -3.99 -16.03
C GLU A 63 -8.06 -5.52 -15.93
N HIS A 64 -6.96 -6.02 -15.35
CA HIS A 64 -6.72 -7.44 -15.10
C HIS A 64 -7.26 -7.95 -13.76
N GLY A 65 -8.03 -7.12 -13.05
CA GLY A 65 -8.76 -7.50 -11.84
C GLY A 65 -7.98 -7.32 -10.54
N ALA A 66 -6.86 -6.60 -10.52
CA ALA A 66 -6.23 -6.22 -9.27
C ALA A 66 -7.17 -5.34 -8.42
N ASP A 67 -7.16 -5.57 -7.11
CA ASP A 67 -8.08 -4.93 -6.16
C ASP A 67 -7.47 -3.67 -5.53
N ARG A 68 -6.14 -3.61 -5.45
CA ARG A 68 -5.42 -2.49 -4.82
C ARG A 68 -4.07 -2.20 -5.46
N LEU A 69 -3.71 -0.92 -5.51
CA LEU A 69 -2.39 -0.44 -5.91
C LEU A 69 -1.60 -0.03 -4.66
N ARG A 70 -0.46 -0.68 -4.42
CA ARG A 70 0.44 -0.30 -3.32
C ARG A 70 1.44 0.75 -3.77
N TYR A 71 1.37 1.93 -3.15
CA TYR A 71 2.37 2.99 -3.19
C TYR A 71 3.41 2.80 -2.09
N CYS A 72 4.67 2.65 -2.49
CA CYS A 72 5.78 2.38 -1.57
C CYS A 72 6.80 3.51 -1.55
N ASP A 73 6.95 4.17 -0.39
CA ASP A 73 8.07 5.08 -0.12
C ASP A 73 9.31 4.26 0.29
N THR A 74 9.92 3.62 -0.71
CA THR A 74 10.97 2.62 -0.51
C THR A 74 12.21 3.17 0.21
N LEU A 75 12.57 4.43 -0.03
CA LEU A 75 13.72 5.06 0.61
C LEU A 75 13.37 5.86 1.88
N GLY A 76 12.10 5.96 2.25
CA GLY A 76 11.67 6.71 3.43
C GLY A 76 11.89 8.22 3.29
N TYR A 77 11.83 8.76 2.07
CA TYR A 77 12.19 10.15 1.76
C TYR A 77 11.02 11.03 1.34
N ASP A 78 9.81 10.46 1.24
CA ASP A 78 8.60 11.26 1.09
C ASP A 78 8.39 12.14 2.33
N ASN A 79 7.57 13.17 2.16
CA ASN A 79 7.05 13.95 3.28
C ASN A 79 5.51 13.92 3.27
N PRO A 80 4.84 14.34 4.36
CA PRO A 80 3.38 14.24 4.46
C PRO A 80 2.63 15.02 3.37
N PHE A 81 3.22 16.10 2.84
CA PHE A 81 2.58 16.94 1.84
C PHE A 81 2.67 16.30 0.45
N THR A 82 3.84 15.79 0.05
CA THR A 82 4.03 15.17 -1.26
C THR A 82 3.24 13.87 -1.38
N ILE A 83 3.27 13.02 -0.35
CA ILE A 83 2.55 11.76 -0.39
C ILE A 83 1.02 11.95 -0.40
N TYR A 84 0.50 12.99 0.25
CA TYR A 84 -0.93 13.35 0.19
C TYR A 84 -1.35 13.66 -1.25
N GLU A 85 -0.63 14.54 -1.93
CA GLU A 85 -0.96 14.93 -3.32
C GLU A 85 -0.85 13.73 -4.27
N THR A 86 0.23 12.94 -4.15
CA THR A 86 0.45 11.75 -4.99
C THR A 86 -0.64 10.70 -4.81
N THR A 87 -0.96 10.33 -3.57
CA THR A 87 -1.96 9.30 -3.27
C THR A 87 -3.38 9.74 -3.64
N ARG A 88 -3.70 11.03 -3.47
CA ARG A 88 -4.96 11.60 -3.94
C ARG A 88 -5.08 11.50 -5.45
N ALA A 89 -4.06 11.94 -6.18
CA ALA A 89 -4.07 11.86 -7.64
C ALA A 89 -4.18 10.40 -8.13
N LEU A 90 -3.48 9.46 -7.50
CA LEU A 90 -3.62 8.03 -7.82
C LEU A 90 -5.05 7.53 -7.58
N ALA A 91 -5.64 7.85 -6.43
CA ALA A 91 -7.01 7.45 -6.10
C ALA A 91 -8.02 8.02 -7.11
N GLU A 92 -7.92 9.31 -7.44
CA GLU A 92 -8.82 9.99 -8.40
C GLU A 92 -8.68 9.42 -9.83
N ASN A 93 -7.46 9.16 -10.30
CA ASN A 93 -7.21 8.77 -11.69
C ASN A 93 -7.35 7.27 -11.94
N THR A 94 -7.03 6.42 -10.96
CA THR A 94 -7.16 4.96 -11.11
C THR A 94 -8.51 4.44 -10.65
N GLY A 95 -9.16 5.13 -9.71
CA GLY A 95 -10.35 4.63 -9.01
C GLY A 95 -10.12 3.25 -8.37
N MET A 96 -8.90 3.00 -7.88
CA MET A 96 -8.52 1.79 -7.14
C MET A 96 -8.31 2.14 -5.67
N SER A 97 -8.56 1.17 -4.78
CA SER A 97 -8.09 1.27 -3.41
C SER A 97 -6.56 1.36 -3.37
N ILE A 98 -6.04 2.20 -2.47
CA ILE A 98 -4.60 2.45 -2.36
C ILE A 98 -4.05 1.72 -1.13
N GLU A 99 -2.89 1.09 -1.25
CA GLU A 99 -2.14 0.56 -0.10
C GLU A 99 -0.87 1.38 0.09
N ILE A 100 -0.62 1.86 1.31
CA ILE A 100 0.47 2.78 1.63
C ILE A 100 1.51 2.05 2.45
N HIS A 101 2.75 2.05 1.95
CA HIS A 101 3.89 1.47 2.63
C HIS A 101 4.98 2.53 2.80
N CYS A 102 5.23 2.97 4.04
CA CYS A 102 6.20 4.02 4.34
C CYS A 102 7.34 3.49 5.22
N HIS A 103 8.56 3.92 4.91
CA HIS A 103 9.75 3.68 5.72
C HIS A 103 10.12 4.90 6.57
N SER A 104 10.82 4.66 7.69
CA SER A 104 11.06 5.67 8.72
C SER A 104 12.44 6.34 8.65
N ASP A 105 13.11 6.33 7.50
CA ASP A 105 14.47 6.86 7.34
C ASP A 105 14.59 8.35 7.74
N LEU A 106 13.54 9.15 7.51
CA LEU A 106 13.46 10.54 7.98
C LEU A 106 12.63 10.73 9.26
N GLY A 107 12.24 9.65 9.94
CA GLY A 107 11.38 9.71 11.13
C GLY A 107 9.90 10.05 10.84
N MET A 108 9.49 10.04 9.56
CA MET A 108 8.18 10.50 9.13
C MET A 108 7.20 9.37 8.76
N ALA A 109 7.55 8.08 8.91
CA ALA A 109 6.73 6.98 8.40
C ALA A 109 5.25 7.05 8.83
N VAL A 110 4.99 7.25 10.12
CA VAL A 110 3.61 7.39 10.64
C VAL A 110 2.91 8.61 10.03
N GLY A 111 3.58 9.77 10.00
CA GLY A 111 3.03 11.00 9.43
C GLY A 111 2.71 10.86 7.93
N ASN A 112 3.63 10.26 7.18
CA ASN A 112 3.48 9.98 5.75
C ASN A 112 2.32 8.99 5.51
N SER A 113 2.22 7.93 6.30
CA SER A 113 1.13 6.96 6.21
C SER A 113 -0.24 7.60 6.43
N ILE A 114 -0.38 8.45 7.45
CA ILE A 114 -1.64 9.15 7.75
C ILE A 114 -1.99 10.17 6.67
N ALA A 115 -1.00 10.93 6.19
CA ALA A 115 -1.23 11.93 5.15
C ALA A 115 -1.55 11.29 3.79
N GLY A 116 -0.87 10.21 3.43
CA GLY A 116 -1.23 9.43 2.24
C GLY A 116 -2.62 8.82 2.37
N ALA A 117 -2.98 8.32 3.56
CA ALA A 117 -4.30 7.73 3.78
C ALA A 117 -5.40 8.78 3.61
N LYS A 118 -5.16 9.97 4.14
CA LYS A 118 -5.99 11.15 3.91
C LYS A 118 -6.15 11.45 2.43
N GLY A 119 -5.05 11.45 1.67
CA GLY A 119 -5.05 11.73 0.23
C GLY A 119 -5.91 10.74 -0.55
N ALA A 120 -5.71 9.45 -0.33
CA ALA A 120 -6.50 8.40 -0.97
C ALA A 120 -8.01 8.50 -0.66
N VAL A 121 -8.37 8.74 0.62
CA VAL A 121 -9.77 8.89 1.03
C VAL A 121 -10.39 10.16 0.44
N ASP A 122 -9.68 11.29 0.46
CA ASP A 122 -10.16 12.52 -0.17
C ASP A 122 -10.27 12.39 -1.71
N GLY A 123 -9.49 11.48 -2.32
CA GLY A 123 -9.63 11.05 -3.72
C GLY A 123 -10.76 10.03 -3.97
N GLY A 124 -11.55 9.69 -2.93
CA GLY A 124 -12.77 8.89 -3.04
C GLY A 124 -12.57 7.38 -3.00
N GLN A 125 -11.38 6.90 -2.65
CA GLN A 125 -11.05 5.47 -2.61
C GLN A 125 -10.79 4.98 -1.18
N ASP A 126 -11.02 3.70 -0.94
CA ASP A 126 -10.62 3.07 0.32
C ASP A 126 -9.08 2.96 0.38
N VAL A 127 -8.53 2.92 1.60
CA VAL A 127 -7.07 2.90 1.78
C VAL A 127 -6.63 1.89 2.81
N TYR A 128 -5.45 1.32 2.59
CA TYR A 128 -4.80 0.34 3.45
C TYR A 128 -3.46 0.91 3.90
N ILE A 129 -3.16 0.89 5.20
CA ILE A 129 -1.85 1.31 5.71
C ILE A 129 -1.06 0.07 6.14
N ASN A 130 0.09 -0.14 5.51
CA ASN A 130 1.06 -1.13 5.95
C ASN A 130 1.78 -0.65 7.21
N THR A 131 1.76 -1.50 8.23
CA THR A 131 2.43 -1.22 9.51
C THR A 131 3.11 -2.47 10.07
N THR A 132 3.98 -2.27 11.06
CA THR A 132 4.55 -3.33 11.88
C THR A 132 4.51 -2.95 13.36
N ILE A 133 4.48 -3.95 14.24
CA ILE A 133 4.58 -3.72 15.68
C ILE A 133 5.95 -3.12 16.00
N ASN A 134 5.97 -2.03 16.77
CA ASN A 134 7.16 -1.26 17.12
C ASN A 134 7.90 -0.67 15.92
N GLY A 135 7.25 -0.57 14.75
CA GLY A 135 7.86 -0.10 13.51
C GLY A 135 9.00 -0.97 12.99
N VAL A 136 9.11 -2.25 13.41
CA VAL A 136 10.19 -3.15 12.97
C VAL A 136 10.21 -3.30 11.46
N GLY A 137 11.40 -3.22 10.85
CA GLY A 137 11.62 -3.33 9.41
C GLY A 137 13.08 -3.10 9.03
N GLU A 138 13.36 -2.98 7.74
CA GLU A 138 14.71 -2.72 7.25
C GLU A 138 15.13 -1.30 7.62
N ARG A 139 16.45 -1.08 7.79
CA ARG A 139 17.02 0.24 8.10
C ARG A 139 16.37 0.88 9.34
N ALA A 140 15.71 2.02 9.19
CA ALA A 140 15.00 2.74 10.24
C ALA A 140 13.61 2.18 10.53
N GLY A 141 13.16 1.15 9.80
CA GLY A 141 11.89 0.48 10.04
C GLY A 141 10.74 0.97 9.17
N ASN A 142 9.53 0.53 9.55
CA ASN A 142 8.25 0.85 8.92
C ASN A 142 7.42 1.76 9.83
N ALA A 143 6.24 2.17 9.37
CA ALA A 143 5.27 2.83 10.24
C ALA A 143 4.84 1.92 11.41
N ASP A 144 4.96 2.45 12.64
CA ASP A 144 4.55 1.75 13.84
C ASP A 144 3.02 1.62 13.92
N LEU A 145 2.55 0.38 14.11
CA LEU A 145 1.12 0.06 14.18
C LEU A 145 0.40 0.84 15.27
N VAL A 146 0.95 0.89 16.49
CA VAL A 146 0.28 1.51 17.63
C VAL A 146 0.17 3.02 17.41
N ALA A 147 1.24 3.65 16.95
CA ALA A 147 1.26 5.06 16.61
C ALA A 147 0.27 5.40 15.48
N VAL A 148 0.16 4.58 14.44
CA VAL A 148 -0.83 4.77 13.36
C VAL A 148 -2.26 4.65 13.90
N VAL A 149 -2.57 3.63 14.70
CA VAL A 149 -3.89 3.46 15.33
C VAL A 149 -4.24 4.67 16.19
N LEU A 150 -3.31 5.15 17.02
CA LEU A 150 -3.51 6.33 17.86
C LEU A 150 -3.68 7.60 17.02
N ALA A 151 -2.90 7.77 15.95
CA ALA A 151 -3.04 8.90 15.05
C ALA A 151 -4.43 8.93 14.40
N ILE A 152 -4.95 7.80 13.93
CA ILE A 152 -6.29 7.75 13.32
C ILE A 152 -7.38 8.02 14.37
N THR A 153 -7.26 7.43 15.56
CA THR A 153 -8.35 7.44 16.56
C THR A 153 -8.32 8.62 17.53
N LYS A 154 -7.19 9.34 17.64
CA LYS A 154 -6.99 10.41 18.64
C LYS A 154 -6.48 11.72 18.07
N SER A 155 -5.97 11.77 16.84
CA SER A 155 -5.49 13.02 16.26
C SER A 155 -6.63 14.02 16.05
N LYS A 156 -6.40 15.26 16.46
CA LYS A 156 -7.37 16.36 16.41
C LYS A 156 -7.94 16.50 15.00
N SER A 157 -9.27 16.53 14.88
CA SER A 157 -10.01 16.68 13.61
C SER A 157 -9.85 15.52 12.61
N PHE A 158 -8.77 14.73 12.69
CA PHE A 158 -8.60 13.54 11.86
C PHE A 158 -9.59 12.46 12.26
N ALA A 159 -9.67 12.13 13.55
CA ALA A 159 -10.54 11.07 14.09
C ALA A 159 -12.04 11.35 13.87
N GLU A 160 -12.41 12.61 13.69
CA GLU A 160 -13.79 13.03 13.43
C GLU A 160 -14.20 12.78 11.97
N LYS A 161 -13.25 12.89 11.04
CA LYS A 161 -13.50 12.80 9.59
C LYS A 161 -13.12 11.46 8.99
N TYR A 162 -12.05 10.84 9.48
CA TYR A 162 -11.49 9.60 8.93
C TYR A 162 -11.57 8.50 9.98
N GLN A 163 -12.18 7.39 9.61
CA GLN A 163 -12.45 6.29 10.52
C GLN A 163 -11.71 5.04 10.06
N LEU A 164 -11.23 4.28 11.04
CA LEU A 164 -10.81 2.90 10.80
C LEU A 164 -12.03 2.08 10.35
N GLY A 165 -11.83 1.23 9.35
CA GLY A 165 -12.74 0.13 9.06
C GLY A 165 -12.84 -0.83 10.25
N GLU A 166 -13.77 -1.80 10.17
CA GLU A 166 -14.00 -2.73 11.28
C GLU A 166 -12.69 -3.40 11.72
N SER A 167 -12.43 -3.30 13.03
CA SER A 167 -11.20 -3.77 13.68
C SER A 167 -11.23 -5.28 13.87
N TYR A 168 -10.17 -5.97 13.45
CA TYR A 168 -9.93 -7.37 13.79
C TYR A 168 -9.08 -7.45 15.07
N SER A 169 -9.45 -8.37 15.97
CA SER A 169 -8.74 -8.60 17.23
C SER A 169 -7.38 -9.24 17.00
N VAL A 170 -6.29 -8.55 17.39
CA VAL A 170 -4.90 -9.06 17.41
C VAL A 170 -4.64 -9.95 18.64
N THR A 171 -5.69 -10.57 19.19
CA THR A 171 -5.58 -11.50 20.31
C THR A 171 -5.72 -12.92 19.77
N GLU A 172 -4.64 -13.69 19.94
CA GLU A 172 -4.43 -15.09 19.55
C GLU A 172 -3.80 -15.28 18.16
N GLY A 173 -2.50 -15.56 18.18
CA GLY A 173 -1.83 -16.25 17.09
C GLY A 173 -2.43 -17.64 16.92
N LYS A 174 -3.50 -17.75 16.13
CA LYS A 174 -4.02 -19.04 15.67
C LYS A 174 -3.15 -19.51 14.51
N GLN A 175 -2.38 -20.57 14.76
CA GLN A 175 -1.78 -21.37 13.72
C GLN A 175 -2.87 -21.91 12.79
N GLY A 176 -2.73 -21.64 11.49
CA GLY A 176 -3.19 -22.53 10.44
C GLY A 176 -4.64 -22.39 9.95
N LYS A 177 -4.75 -22.06 8.67
CA LYS A 177 -5.78 -22.47 7.69
C LYS A 177 -7.11 -21.71 7.58
N ASP A 178 -7.58 -20.98 8.59
CA ASP A 178 -8.92 -20.34 8.51
C ASP A 178 -8.92 -18.79 8.46
N ALA A 179 -7.77 -18.14 8.34
CA ALA A 179 -7.67 -16.68 8.36
C ALA A 179 -8.09 -15.97 7.04
N ASN A 180 -8.36 -16.72 5.96
CA ASN A 180 -8.56 -16.16 4.62
C ASN A 180 -10.01 -16.10 4.13
N SER A 181 -11.00 -16.69 4.84
CA SER A 181 -12.33 -16.92 4.26
C SER A 181 -13.41 -15.88 4.59
N GLY A 182 -13.08 -14.83 5.33
CA GLY A 182 -14.03 -13.77 5.71
C GLY A 182 -13.81 -12.42 5.02
N MET A 183 -12.87 -12.31 4.09
CA MET A 183 -12.21 -11.02 3.90
C MET A 183 -12.88 -10.05 2.91
N PHE A 184 -13.67 -10.45 1.91
CA PHE A 184 -14.04 -9.48 0.86
C PHE A 184 -15.43 -9.68 0.24
N ASN A 185 -16.50 -9.51 1.03
CA ASN A 185 -17.83 -9.31 0.45
C ASN A 185 -18.07 -7.83 0.11
N GLY A 186 -18.04 -7.54 -1.19
CA GLY A 186 -18.69 -6.41 -1.89
C GLY A 186 -18.79 -5.08 -1.13
N MET A 187 -17.79 -4.21 -1.29
CA MET A 187 -17.87 -2.82 -0.82
C MET A 187 -18.00 -1.86 -2.01
N GLN A 188 -19.14 -1.15 -2.05
CA GLN A 188 -19.18 0.19 -2.64
C GLN A 188 -18.19 1.06 -1.86
N SER A 189 -17.42 1.94 -2.53
CA SER A 189 -16.36 2.70 -1.86
C SER A 189 -16.94 3.50 -0.69
N SER A 190 -16.33 3.35 0.49
CA SER A 190 -16.85 3.93 1.73
C SER A 190 -15.91 4.95 2.36
N GLY A 191 -14.74 5.18 1.75
CA GLY A 191 -13.73 6.11 2.23
C GLY A 191 -13.08 5.66 3.54
N LYS A 192 -13.01 4.34 3.78
CA LYS A 192 -12.52 3.78 5.05
C LYS A 192 -11.00 3.58 5.02
N ILE A 193 -10.36 3.79 6.18
CA ILE A 193 -8.95 3.45 6.41
C ILE A 193 -8.88 2.04 6.99
N GLN A 194 -8.14 1.14 6.35
CA GLN A 194 -7.87 -0.21 6.80
C GLN A 194 -6.40 -0.36 7.19
N LEU A 195 -6.11 -1.29 8.11
CA LEU A 195 -4.75 -1.63 8.51
C LEU A 195 -4.37 -2.96 7.87
N SER A 196 -3.19 -3.02 7.23
CA SER A 196 -2.63 -4.26 6.71
C SER A 196 -1.31 -4.57 7.41
N PHE A 197 -1.21 -5.78 7.95
CA PHE A 197 0.01 -6.26 8.58
C PHE A 197 0.98 -6.74 7.50
N ILE A 198 2.22 -6.27 7.57
CA ILE A 198 3.29 -6.94 6.83
C ILE A 198 3.65 -8.19 7.63
N GLN A 199 3.21 -9.35 7.15
CA GLN A 199 3.67 -10.62 7.70
C GLN A 199 5.17 -10.71 7.49
N LEU A 200 5.90 -10.89 8.58
CA LEU A 200 7.36 -10.88 8.69
C LEU A 200 8.03 -12.11 8.02
N SER A 201 7.53 -12.55 6.86
CA SER A 201 7.97 -13.76 6.16
C SER A 201 9.42 -13.70 5.66
N TYR A 202 10.10 -12.56 5.85
CA TYR A 202 11.50 -12.34 5.46
C TYR A 202 12.49 -12.18 6.62
N TYR A 203 12.04 -12.20 7.88
CA TYR A 203 12.90 -11.81 9.02
C TYR A 203 13.34 -12.92 9.96
N LEU A 204 12.79 -14.13 9.83
CA LEU A 204 13.24 -15.31 10.60
C LEU A 204 14.19 -16.22 9.81
N GLY A 205 14.81 -15.69 8.75
CA GLY A 205 15.89 -16.34 8.02
C GLY A 205 17.27 -15.98 8.58
N ARG A 206 17.53 -16.29 9.85
CA ARG A 206 18.87 -16.54 10.40
C ARG A 206 18.80 -17.53 11.55
#